data_AF-K9QM70-F1
#
_entry.id   AF-K9QM70-F1
#
_cell.length_a   1.000
_cell.length_b   1.000
_cell.length_c   1.000
_cell.angle_alpha   90.00
_cell.angle_beta   90.00
_cell.angle_gamma   90.00
#
_symmetry.space_group_name_H-M   'P 1'
#
loop_
_entity.id
_entity.type
_entity.pdbx_description
1 polymer ?
#
loop_
_entity_poly.entity_id
_entity_poly.type
_entity_poly.pdbx_seq_one_letter_code
_entity_poly.pdbx_strand_id
1 'polypeptide(L)'
;MLNNDEIVNKLQTIISQLQISSSNQIDVERLNQTELELERILSQLQFELTNARMESNWQQANKLREAYKECQNALDSVRSAIMRSTIIGMNQENLHEMQKILDDVQTASTTQRRIDFIISSLRFVKRLFT
;
A
#
# COMPACT_ATOMS: atom_id res chain seq x y z
N MET A 1 -15.91 -9.81 9.40
CA MET A 1 -15.34 -9.87 8.05
C MET A 1 -15.71 -8.59 7.29
N LEU A 2 -14.94 -7.50 7.42
CA LEU A 2 -15.19 -6.21 6.71
C LEU A 2 -13.94 -5.30 6.55
N ASN A 3 -12.80 -5.58 7.17
CA ASN A 3 -11.69 -4.60 7.25
C ASN A 3 -10.67 -4.65 6.11
N ASN A 4 -10.46 -5.79 5.44
CA ASN A 4 -9.51 -5.85 4.32
C ASN A 4 -9.96 -4.97 3.14
N ASP A 5 -11.27 -4.76 2.99
CA ASP A 5 -11.86 -3.91 1.95
C ASP A 5 -11.52 -2.44 2.20
N GLU A 6 -11.52 -2.02 3.47
CA GLU A 6 -11.10 -0.67 3.85
C GLU A 6 -9.62 -0.43 3.56
N ILE A 7 -8.76 -1.42 3.87
CA ILE A 7 -7.32 -1.35 3.56
C ILE A 7 -7.11 -1.26 2.04
N VAL A 8 -7.83 -2.08 1.25
CA VAL A 8 -7.79 -2.05 -0.21
C VAL A 8 -8.16 -0.66 -0.75
N ASN A 9 -9.27 -0.09 -0.26
CA ASN A 9 -9.74 1.23 -0.70
C ASN A 9 -8.75 2.35 -0.36
N LYS A 10 -8.12 2.29 0.83
CA LYS A 10 -7.08 3.26 1.23
C LYS A 10 -5.84 3.15 0.33
N LEU A 11 -5.40 1.92 0.02
CA LEU A 11 -4.28 1.71 -0.89
C LEU A 11 -4.59 2.18 -2.32
N GLN A 12 -5.80 1.97 -2.82
CA GLN A 12 -6.23 2.54 -4.09
C GLN A 12 -6.18 4.07 -4.08
N THR A 13 -6.61 4.68 -2.98
CA THR A 13 -6.59 6.14 -2.80
C THR A 13 -5.16 6.65 -2.83
N ILE A 14 -4.25 6.02 -2.07
CA ILE A 14 -2.82 6.33 -2.09
C ILE A 14 -2.27 6.22 -3.52
N ILE A 15 -2.51 5.09 -4.19
CA ILE A 15 -2.01 4.85 -5.55
C ILE A 15 -2.53 5.90 -6.53
N SER A 16 -3.80 6.28 -6.42
CA SER A 16 -4.41 7.31 -7.26
C SER A 16 -3.84 8.70 -6.97
N GLN A 17 -3.57 9.04 -5.71
CA GLN A 17 -2.95 10.31 -5.32
C GLN A 17 -1.49 10.43 -5.81
N LEU A 18 -0.80 9.29 -5.87
CA LEU A 18 0.54 9.17 -6.42
C LEU A 18 0.55 9.26 -7.96
N GLN A 19 -0.60 9.25 -8.64
CA GLN A 19 -0.66 9.64 -10.05
C GLN A 19 -0.26 11.11 -10.19
N ILE A 20 0.92 11.31 -10.79
CA ILE A 20 1.47 12.63 -11.01
C ILE A 20 0.74 13.31 -12.17
N SER A 21 0.28 14.53 -11.92
CA SER A 21 -0.09 15.49 -12.95
C SER A 21 1.16 16.01 -13.64
N SER A 22 1.33 15.73 -14.94
CA SER A 22 2.20 16.32 -15.99
C SER A 22 3.64 16.83 -15.70
N SER A 23 4.07 17.02 -14.46
CA SER A 23 5.38 17.55 -14.06
C SER A 23 6.38 16.48 -13.61
N ASN A 24 5.96 15.21 -13.50
CA ASN A 24 6.78 14.12 -12.95
C ASN A 24 7.34 14.44 -11.54
N GLN A 25 6.63 15.21 -10.72
CA GLN A 25 6.99 15.50 -9.33
C GLN A 25 5.85 15.15 -8.37
N ILE A 26 6.16 14.45 -7.30
CA ILE A 26 5.28 14.28 -6.14
C ILE A 26 5.69 15.32 -5.11
N ASP A 27 4.77 16.20 -4.73
CA ASP A 27 5.03 17.21 -3.70
C ASP A 27 5.05 16.60 -2.28
N VAL A 28 5.68 17.32 -1.35
CA VAL A 28 5.83 16.88 0.04
C VAL A 28 4.49 16.74 0.77
N GLU A 29 3.48 17.53 0.40
CA GLU A 29 2.16 17.45 1.03
C GLU A 29 1.47 16.11 0.74
N ARG A 30 1.53 15.65 -0.52
CA ARG A 30 1.04 14.32 -0.92
C ARG A 30 1.83 13.19 -0.26
N LEU A 31 3.13 13.37 -0.06
CA LEU A 31 3.94 12.38 0.66
C LEU A 31 3.54 12.29 2.13
N ASN A 32 3.30 13.42 2.82
CA ASN A 32 2.81 13.42 4.20
C ASN A 32 1.42 12.78 4.31
N GLN A 33 0.53 13.02 3.34
CA GLN A 33 -0.77 12.33 3.29
C GLN A 33 -0.61 10.81 3.10
N THR A 34 0.30 10.41 2.22
CA THR A 34 0.63 8.99 2.00
C THR A 34 1.19 8.34 3.27
N GLU A 35 2.08 9.03 4.00
CA GLU A 35 2.59 8.57 5.29
C GLU A 35 1.46 8.30 6.29
N LEU A 36 0.56 9.27 6.49
CA LEU A 36 -0.55 9.15 7.43
C LEU A 36 -1.50 7.99 7.08
N GLU A 37 -1.79 7.79 5.80
CA GLU A 37 -2.64 6.66 5.37
C GLU A 37 -1.93 5.32 5.55
N LEU A 38 -0.62 5.24 5.29
CA LEU A 38 0.16 4.03 5.56
C LEU A 38 0.23 3.69 7.06
N GLU A 39 0.33 4.68 7.96
CA GLU A 39 0.25 4.46 9.41
C GLU A 39 -1.10 3.87 9.84
N ARG A 40 -2.19 4.38 9.25
CA ARG A 40 -3.55 3.85 9.48
C ARG A 40 -3.68 2.42 8.98
N ILE A 41 -3.21 2.14 7.78
CA ILE A 41 -3.20 0.79 7.20
C ILE A 41 -2.38 -0.16 8.07
N LEU A 42 -1.21 0.27 8.56
CA LEU A 42 -0.35 -0.55 9.41
C LEU A 42 -1.07 -1.01 10.68
N SER A 43 -1.79 -0.09 11.33
CA SER A 43 -2.59 -0.37 12.52
C SER A 43 -3.75 -1.34 12.21
N GLN A 44 -4.41 -1.19 11.06
CA GLN A 44 -5.46 -2.10 10.61
C GLN A 44 -4.93 -3.50 10.30
N LEU A 45 -3.76 -3.61 9.64
CA LEU A 45 -3.10 -4.89 9.40
C LEU A 45 -2.69 -5.60 10.69
N GLN A 46 -2.24 -4.86 11.70
CA GLN A 46 -1.93 -5.43 13.03
C GLN A 46 -3.18 -5.99 13.72
N PHE A 47 -4.30 -5.27 13.62
CA PHE A 47 -5.58 -5.74 14.14
C PHE A 47 -6.03 -7.02 13.43
N GLU A 48 -6.05 -7.04 12.10
CA GLU A 48 -6.46 -8.22 11.32
C GLU A 48 -5.54 -9.42 11.57
N LEU A 49 -4.24 -9.21 11.70
CA LEU A 49 -3.28 -10.26 12.04
C LEU A 49 -3.59 -10.86 13.41
N THR A 50 -3.93 -10.02 14.39
CA THR A 50 -4.30 -10.46 15.73
C THR A 50 -5.59 -11.27 15.70
N ASN A 51 -6.60 -10.79 14.97
CA ASN A 51 -7.87 -11.49 14.82
C ASN A 51 -7.69 -12.87 14.14
N ALA A 52 -6.96 -12.93 13.03
CA ALA A 52 -6.68 -14.20 12.33
C ALA A 52 -5.96 -15.22 13.21
N ARG A 53 -5.08 -14.77 14.12
CA ARG A 53 -4.43 -15.63 15.12
C ARG A 53 -5.42 -16.14 16.17
N MET A 54 -6.29 -15.26 16.68
CA MET A 54 -7.33 -15.64 17.65
C MET A 54 -8.30 -16.67 17.07
N GLU A 55 -8.62 -16.54 15.78
CA GLU A 55 -9.45 -17.50 15.03
C GLU A 55 -8.69 -18.76 14.58
N SER A 56 -7.41 -18.91 14.93
CA SER A 56 -6.53 -20.00 14.47
C SER A 56 -6.42 -20.14 12.95
N ASN A 57 -6.70 -19.08 12.18
CA ASN A 57 -6.53 -19.03 10.74
C ASN A 57 -5.07 -18.68 10.40
N TRP A 58 -4.18 -19.65 10.57
CA TRP A 58 -2.73 -19.47 10.41
C TRP A 58 -2.31 -19.12 8.98
N GLN A 59 -3.03 -19.61 7.97
CA GLN A 59 -2.78 -19.25 6.58
C GLN A 59 -3.00 -17.76 6.34
N GLN A 60 -4.14 -17.23 6.78
CA GLN A 60 -4.44 -15.81 6.68
C GLN A 60 -3.48 -14.98 7.55
N ALA A 61 -3.17 -15.43 8.77
CA ALA A 61 -2.24 -14.74 9.65
C ALA A 61 -0.81 -14.64 9.06
N ASN A 62 -0.34 -15.65 8.33
CA ASN A 62 0.96 -15.59 7.68
C ASN A 62 0.98 -14.55 6.55
N LYS A 63 -0.07 -14.52 5.71
CA LYS A 63 -0.22 -13.51 4.65
C LYS A 63 -0.36 -12.09 5.22
N LEU A 64 -1.13 -11.91 6.29
CA LEU A 64 -1.27 -10.61 6.97
C LEU A 64 0.04 -10.14 7.61
N ARG A 65 0.88 -11.07 8.12
CA ARG A 65 2.23 -10.73 8.60
C ARG A 65 3.12 -10.21 7.48
N GLU A 66 3.04 -10.81 6.30
CA GLU A 66 3.75 -10.33 5.11
C GLU A 66 3.27 -8.93 4.72
N ALA A 67 1.95 -8.74 4.61
CA ALA A 67 1.35 -7.44 4.32
C ALA A 67 1.78 -6.37 5.34
N TYR A 68 1.76 -6.70 6.63
CA TYR A 68 2.21 -5.80 7.70
C TYR A 68 3.68 -5.37 7.51
N LYS A 69 4.57 -6.32 7.22
CA LYS A 69 5.99 -6.03 6.98
C LYS A 69 6.20 -5.15 5.75
N GLU A 70 5.48 -5.42 4.66
CA GLU A 70 5.56 -4.57 3.46
C GLU A 70 5.02 -3.17 3.72
N CYS A 71 4.02 -3.03 4.60
CA CYS A 71 3.50 -1.72 5.00
C CYS A 71 4.54 -0.91 5.78
N GLN A 72 5.29 -1.55 6.69
CA GLN A 72 6.41 -0.91 7.39
C GLN A 72 7.49 -0.46 6.40
N ASN A 73 7.88 -1.34 5.48
CA ASN A 73 8.90 -1.00 4.48
C ASN A 73 8.47 0.17 3.58
N ALA A 74 7.20 0.20 3.16
CA ALA A 74 6.64 1.27 2.35
C ALA A 74 6.64 2.60 3.11
N LEU A 75 6.20 2.57 4.37
CA LEU A 75 6.18 3.73 5.27
C LEU A 75 7.59 4.31 5.49
N ASP A 76 8.58 3.46 5.74
CA ASP A 76 9.97 3.89 5.92
C ASP A 76 10.54 4.53 4.64
N SER A 77 10.14 4.04 3.47
CA SER A 77 10.56 4.58 2.18
C SER A 77 9.93 5.95 1.91
N VAL A 78 8.64 6.13 2.23
CA VAL A 78 7.94 7.42 2.14
C VAL A 78 8.55 8.45 3.09
N ARG A 79 8.78 8.08 4.35
CA ARG A 79 9.46 8.93 5.35
C ARG A 79 10.84 9.38 4.87
N SER A 80 11.59 8.45 4.29
CA SER A 80 12.90 8.75 3.72
C SER A 80 12.82 9.73 2.56
N ALA A 81 11.80 9.61 1.69
CA ALA A 81 11.57 10.53 0.58
C ALA A 81 11.18 11.94 1.06
N ILE A 82 10.34 12.04 2.10
CA ILE A 82 9.99 13.31 2.76
C ILE A 82 11.24 13.99 3.31
N MET A 83 12.08 13.26 4.07
CA MET A 83 13.31 13.82 4.66
C MET A 83 14.31 14.31 3.61
N ARG A 84 14.39 13.64 2.46
CA ARG A 84 15.30 14.01 1.37
C ARG A 84 14.73 15.08 0.44
N SER A 85 13.48 15.53 0.65
CA SER A 85 12.75 16.41 -0.26
C SER A 85 12.89 15.98 -1.74
N THR A 86 12.92 14.67 -1.98
CA THR A 86 13.28 14.13 -3.30
C THR A 86 12.11 14.29 -4.25
N ILE A 87 12.34 14.99 -5.35
CA ILE A 87 11.44 14.98 -6.51
C ILE A 87 11.53 13.59 -7.16
N ILE A 88 10.44 12.84 -7.12
CA ILE A 88 10.39 11.49 -7.68
C ILE A 88 9.74 11.54 -9.06
N GLY A 89 10.57 11.27 -10.08
CA GLY A 89 10.10 11.04 -11.44
C GLY A 89 9.53 9.63 -11.57
N MET A 90 8.24 9.50 -11.90
CA MET A 90 7.69 8.22 -12.33
C MET A 90 8.08 7.95 -13.79
N ASN A 91 8.57 6.74 -14.06
CA ASN A 91 8.79 6.24 -15.42
C ASN A 91 7.52 5.53 -15.95
N GLN A 92 7.47 5.23 -17.25
CA GLN A 92 6.32 4.55 -17.87
C GLN A 92 6.05 3.15 -17.31
N GLU A 93 7.08 2.46 -16.84
CA GLU A 93 6.97 1.13 -16.23
C GLU A 93 6.18 1.20 -14.90
N ASN A 94 6.50 2.18 -14.06
CA ASN A 94 5.78 2.45 -12.82
C ASN A 94 4.31 2.79 -13.10
N LEU A 95 4.01 3.56 -14.15
CA LEU A 95 2.64 3.89 -14.54
C LEU A 95 1.86 2.65 -15.02
N HIS A 96 2.49 1.78 -15.81
CA HIS A 96 1.84 0.55 -16.29
C HIS A 96 1.56 -0.42 -15.14
N GLU A 97 2.52 -0.60 -14.23
CA GLU A 97 2.32 -1.43 -13.05
C GLU A 97 1.24 -0.86 -12.13
N MET A 98 1.18 0.46 -11.97
CA MET A 98 0.12 1.13 -11.24
C MET A 98 -1.27 0.84 -11.81
N GLN A 99 -1.43 0.95 -13.13
CA GLN A 99 -2.68 0.64 -13.83
C GLN A 99 -3.09 -0.82 -13.59
N LYS A 100 -2.14 -1.75 -13.72
CA LYS A 100 -2.38 -3.16 -13.44
C LYS A 100 -2.84 -3.40 -12.00
N ILE A 101 -2.20 -2.76 -11.03
CA ILE A 101 -2.58 -2.86 -9.61
C ILE A 101 -4.02 -2.36 -9.42
N LEU A 102 -4.37 -1.20 -10.00
CA LEU A 102 -5.73 -0.66 -9.89
C LEU A 102 -6.79 -1.56 -10.55
N ASP A 103 -6.48 -2.19 -11.69
CA ASP A 103 -7.37 -3.14 -12.37
C ASP A 103 -7.55 -4.44 -11.57
N ASP A 104 -6.48 -4.93 -10.94
CA ASP A 104 -6.52 -6.14 -10.11
C ASP A 104 -7.48 -6.00 -8.92
N VAL A 105 -7.72 -4.78 -8.41
CA VAL A 105 -8.69 -4.55 -7.33
C VAL A 105 -10.11 -4.93 -7.71
N GLN A 106 -10.52 -4.65 -8.95
CA GLN A 106 -11.88 -4.94 -9.40
C GLN A 106 -12.16 -6.44 -9.45
N THR A 107 -11.11 -7.27 -9.47
CA THR A 107 -11.20 -8.74 -9.60
C THR A 107 -10.87 -9.50 -8.31
N ALA A 108 -10.40 -8.80 -7.26
CA ALA A 108 -10.03 -9.37 -5.97
C ALA A 108 -11.26 -9.72 -5.10
N SER A 109 -12.00 -10.76 -5.47
CA SER A 109 -13.25 -11.16 -4.81
C SER A 109 -13.07 -11.95 -3.50
N THR A 110 -11.90 -12.56 -3.26
CA THR A 110 -11.64 -13.37 -2.07
C THR A 110 -10.71 -12.66 -1.08
N THR A 111 -10.88 -12.93 0.22
CA THR A 111 -9.98 -12.41 1.28
C THR A 111 -8.51 -12.64 0.95
N GLN A 112 -8.18 -13.80 0.37
CA GLN A 112 -6.81 -14.13 0.03
C GLN A 112 -6.26 -13.24 -1.09
N ARG A 113 -7.03 -13.04 -2.17
CA ARG A 113 -6.68 -12.14 -3.27
C ARG A 113 -6.58 -10.69 -2.83
N ARG A 114 -7.42 -10.27 -1.87
CA ARG A 114 -7.34 -8.93 -1.27
C ARG A 114 -6.03 -8.72 -0.52
N ILE A 115 -5.59 -9.69 0.28
CA ILE A 115 -4.30 -9.60 0.96
C ILE A 115 -3.14 -9.60 -0.05
N ASP A 116 -3.23 -10.39 -1.13
CA ASP A 116 -2.21 -10.40 -2.19
C ASP A 116 -2.14 -9.04 -2.94
N PHE A 117 -3.29 -8.41 -3.15
CA PHE A 117 -3.38 -7.04 -3.67
C PHE A 117 -2.72 -6.03 -2.70
N ILE A 118 -3.03 -6.12 -1.41
CA ILE A 118 -2.44 -5.26 -0.37
C ILE A 118 -0.91 -5.35 -0.43
N ILE A 119 -0.36 -6.57 -0.45
CA ILE A 119 1.09 -6.82 -0.55
C ILE A 119 1.68 -6.18 -1.82
N SER A 120 1.05 -6.41 -2.97
CA SER A 120 1.54 -5.90 -4.26
C SER A 120 1.54 -4.38 -4.32
N SER A 121 0.49 -3.75 -3.79
CA SER A 121 0.36 -2.29 -3.66
C SER A 121 1.46 -1.69 -2.78
N LEU A 122 1.69 -2.28 -1.61
CA LEU A 122 2.72 -1.81 -0.68
C LEU A 122 4.13 -1.94 -1.27
N ARG A 123 4.40 -3.03 -2.00
CA ARG A 123 5.67 -3.22 -2.74
C ARG A 123 5.86 -2.20 -3.85
N PHE A 124 4.78 -1.83 -4.54
CA PHE A 124 4.81 -0.78 -5.55
C PHE A 124 5.12 0.58 -4.91
N VAL A 125 4.38 0.96 -3.86
CA VAL A 125 4.63 2.20 -3.09
C VAL A 125 6.09 2.25 -2.66
N LYS A 126 6.62 1.21 -1.99
CA LYS A 126 8.04 1.13 -1.60
C LYS A 126 8.99 1.44 -2.77
N ARG A 127 8.82 0.76 -3.91
CA ARG A 127 9.70 0.89 -5.09
C ARG A 127 9.69 2.27 -5.72
N LEU A 128 8.61 3.04 -5.57
CA LEU A 128 8.59 4.43 -6.05
C LEU A 128 9.60 5.32 -5.31
N PHE A 129 9.97 4.96 -4.08
CA PHE A 129 10.78 5.78 -3.17
C PHE A 129 12.18 5.22 -2.90
N THR A 130 12.56 4.11 -3.55
CA THR A 130 13.85 3.42 -3.41
C THR A 130 14.70 3.59 -4.66
#